data_AF-A0A961JKT6-F1
#
_entry.id   AF-A0A961JKT6-F1
#
_cell.length_a   1.000
_cell.length_b   1.000
_cell.length_c   1.000
_cell.angle_alpha   90.00
_cell.angle_beta   90.00
_cell.angle_gamma   90.00
#
_symmetry.space_group_name_H-M   'P 1'
#
loop_
_entity.id
_entity.type
_entity.pdbx_description
1 polymer ?
#
loop_
_entity_poly.entity_id
_entity_poly.type
_entity_poly.pdbx_seq_one_letter_code
_entity_poly.pdbx_strand_id
1 'polypeptide(L)'
;MFELSNEIIGLVMIGVMLFAIFVGFPISFTLIFLGVIFGAWGIGIKLTVFLMTLQFYGSMMEQTLAAVPLFVFMGFMMEQAGLMERLFAAVQLMLARMKGSLFFAVLFVSVIFGAAT
;
A
#
# COMPACT_ATOMS: atom_id res chain seq x y z
N MET A 1 37.52 13.41 -4.56
CA MET A 1 37.79 14.63 -3.79
C MET A 1 37.01 15.78 -4.41
N PHE A 2 35.70 15.79 -4.21
CA PHE A 2 34.89 17.01 -4.26
C PHE A 2 34.29 17.08 -2.86
N GLU A 3 34.93 17.83 -1.97
CA GLU A 3 34.37 18.16 -0.66
C GLU A 3 33.27 19.20 -0.86
N LEU A 4 32.18 18.78 -1.52
CA LEU A 4 30.94 19.54 -1.49
C LEU A 4 30.32 19.28 -0.12
N SER A 5 29.96 20.37 0.56
CA SER A 5 29.21 20.31 1.82
C SER A 5 27.94 19.48 1.61
N ASN A 6 27.59 18.63 2.58
CA ASN A 6 26.46 17.68 2.47
C ASN A 6 25.13 18.37 2.10
N GLU A 7 24.99 19.64 2.47
CA GLU A 7 23.85 20.50 2.15
C GLU A 7 23.74 20.76 0.64
N ILE A 8 24.87 20.96 -0.04
CA ILE A 8 24.90 21.19 -1.49
C ILE A 8 24.54 19.90 -2.23
N ILE A 9 25.03 18.75 -1.76
CA ILE A 9 24.69 17.43 -2.31
C ILE A 9 23.18 17.18 -2.18
N GLY A 10 22.59 17.51 -1.02
CA GLY A 10 21.15 17.44 -0.80
C GLY A 10 20.35 18.38 -1.71
N LEU A 11 20.81 19.61 -1.92
CA LEU A 11 20.16 20.57 -2.81
C LEU A 11 20.15 20.08 -4.28
N VAL A 12 21.28 19.54 -4.74
CA VAL A 12 21.39 18.96 -6.09
C VAL A 12 20.49 17.73 -6.22
N MET A 13 20.42 16.86 -5.20
CA MET A 13 19.52 15.70 -5.19
C MET A 13 18.05 16.12 -5.39
N ILE A 14 17.60 17.16 -4.67
CA ILE A 14 16.23 17.70 -4.81
C ILE A 14 16.01 18.25 -6.22
N GLY A 15 16.97 18.99 -6.78
CA GLY A 15 16.89 19.52 -8.13
C GLY A 15 16.76 18.44 -9.20
N VAL A 16 17.57 17.38 -9.11
CA VAL A 16 17.51 16.22 -10.03
C VAL A 16 16.22 15.44 -9.85
N MET A 17 15.74 15.28 -8.62
CA MET A 17 14.46 14.63 -8.33
C MET A 17 13.30 15.34 -9.03
N LEU A 18 13.21 16.67 -8.89
CA LEU A 18 12.16 17.47 -9.52
C LEU A 18 12.23 17.36 -11.05
N PHE A 19 13.42 17.44 -11.63
CA PHE A 19 13.62 17.26 -13.06
C PHE A 19 13.14 15.89 -13.54
N ALA A 20 13.50 14.81 -12.84
CA ALA A 20 13.11 13.45 -13.20
C ALA A 20 11.59 13.22 -13.11
N ILE A 21 10.92 13.89 -12.16
CA ILE A 21 9.45 13.88 -12.06
C ILE A 21 8.82 14.59 -13.26
N PHE A 22 9.35 15.73 -13.71
CA PHE A 22 8.83 16.46 -14.88
C PHE A 22 9.02 15.69 -16.20
N VAL A 23 10.05 14.84 -16.30
CA VAL A 23 10.25 13.93 -17.43
C VAL A 23 9.18 12.81 -17.44
N GLY A 24 8.42 12.62 -16.36
CA GLY A 24 7.35 11.63 -16.25
C GLY A 24 7.83 10.23 -15.85
N PHE A 25 9.05 10.11 -15.32
CA PHE A 25 9.56 8.82 -14.84
C PHE A 25 8.87 8.43 -13.51
N PRO A 26 8.53 7.14 -13.28
CA PRO A 26 7.84 6.73 -12.07
C PRO A 26 8.65 7.07 -10.82
N ILE A 27 7.98 7.72 -9.86
CA ILE A 27 8.61 8.33 -8.67
C ILE A 27 9.35 7.28 -7.83
N SER A 28 8.84 6.04 -7.73
CA SER A 28 9.50 4.99 -6.95
C SER A 28 10.91 4.68 -7.45
N PHE A 29 11.11 4.65 -8.77
CA PHE A 29 12.41 4.38 -9.36
C PHE A 29 13.35 5.58 -9.27
N THR A 30 12.83 6.81 -9.39
CA THR A 30 13.67 8.01 -9.18
C THR A 30 14.23 8.02 -7.76
N LEU A 31 13.40 7.79 -6.75
CA LEU A 31 13.79 7.83 -5.33
C LEU A 31 14.84 6.78 -4.98
N ILE A 32 14.69 5.55 -5.48
CA ILE A 32 15.68 4.48 -5.24
C ILE A 32 17.03 4.87 -5.87
N PHE A 33 17.03 5.32 -7.13
CA PHE A 33 18.26 5.68 -7.84
C PHE A 33 18.97 6.88 -7.21
N LEU A 34 18.22 7.94 -6.90
CA LEU A 34 18.72 9.14 -6.24
C LEU A 34 19.24 8.81 -4.83
N GLY A 35 18.52 8.01 -4.06
CA GLY A 35 18.93 7.59 -2.72
C GLY A 35 20.25 6.80 -2.71
N VAL A 36 20.45 5.90 -3.68
CA VAL A 36 21.71 5.14 -3.80
C VAL A 36 22.87 6.05 -4.20
N ILE A 37 22.69 6.87 -5.25
CA ILE A 37 23.80 7.66 -5.82
C ILE A 37 24.19 8.81 -4.91
N PHE A 38 23.22 9.63 -4.48
CA PHE A 38 23.50 10.78 -3.63
C PHE A 38 23.80 10.37 -2.19
N GLY A 39 23.22 9.26 -1.71
CA GLY A 39 23.61 8.66 -0.44
C GLY A 39 25.07 8.20 -0.46
N ALA A 40 25.46 7.41 -1.47
CA ALA A 40 26.83 6.92 -1.59
C ALA A 40 27.85 8.06 -1.72
N TRP A 41 27.47 9.16 -2.36
CA TRP A 41 28.32 10.35 -2.51
C TRP A 41 28.39 11.19 -1.23
N GLY A 42 27.27 11.47 -0.54
CA GLY A 42 27.25 12.36 0.61
C GLY A 42 27.69 11.72 1.93
N ILE A 43 27.12 10.55 2.26
CA ILE A 43 27.35 9.88 3.56
C ILE A 43 28.18 8.60 3.45
N GLY A 44 28.57 8.22 2.23
CA GLY A 44 29.38 7.04 1.93
C GLY A 44 28.55 5.78 1.68
N ILE A 45 29.11 4.88 0.87
CA ILE A 45 28.42 3.67 0.40
C ILE A 45 28.05 2.71 1.55
N LYS A 46 28.92 2.52 2.54
CA LYS A 46 28.69 1.59 3.66
C LYS A 46 27.48 2.01 4.49
N LEU A 47 27.40 3.30 4.83
CA LEU A 47 26.31 3.84 5.64
C LEU A 47 25.00 3.89 4.85
N THR A 48 25.05 4.27 3.57
CA THR A 48 23.89 4.28 2.68
C THR A 48 23.25 2.89 2.57
N VAL A 49 24.04 1.86 2.24
CA VAL A 49 23.54 0.48 2.11
C VAL A 49 22.99 -0.03 3.44
N PHE A 50 23.62 0.32 4.56
CA PHE A 50 23.14 -0.04 5.90
C PHE A 50 21.77 0.59 6.20
N LEU A 51 21.61 1.89 5.96
CA LEU A 51 20.33 2.60 6.18
C LEU A 51 19.22 2.10 5.25
N MET A 52 19.53 1.81 3.98
CA MET A 52 18.57 1.22 3.05
C MET A 52 18.11 -0.16 3.51
N THR A 53 19.04 -1.00 3.98
CA THR A 53 18.70 -2.33 4.53
C THR A 53 17.81 -2.20 5.76
N LEU A 54 18.13 -1.27 6.67
CA LEU A 54 17.30 -0.99 7.85
C LEU A 54 15.88 -0.55 7.48
N GLN A 55 15.74 0.38 6.53
CA GLN A 55 14.43 0.86 6.08
C GLN A 55 13.62 -0.26 5.42
N PHE A 56 14.29 -1.10 4.62
CA PHE A 56 13.65 -2.24 3.99
C PHE A 56 13.15 -3.25 5.02
N TYR A 57 13.98 -3.57 6.01
CA TYR A 57 13.60 -4.43 7.13
C TYR A 57 12.43 -3.83 7.93
N GLY A 58 12.46 -2.54 8.23
CA GLY A 58 11.37 -1.83 8.89
C GLY A 58 10.05 -1.92 8.10
N SER A 59 10.12 -1.85 6.77
CA SER A 59 8.95 -2.00 5.90
C SER A 59 8.43 -3.43 5.88
N MET A 60 9.30 -4.45 5.95
CA MET A 60 8.87 -5.85 6.03
C MET A 60 8.20 -6.20 7.36
N MET A 61 8.56 -5.52 8.45
CA MET A 61 7.98 -5.70 9.78
C MET A 61 6.69 -4.89 9.99
N GLU A 62 6.22 -4.19 8.95
CA GLU A 62 5.04 -3.36 9.01
C GLU A 62 3.77 -4.24 9.11
N GLN A 63 2.94 -3.95 10.11
CA GLN A 63 1.80 -4.80 10.48
C GLN A 63 0.62 -4.66 9.51
N THR A 64 0.47 -3.52 8.84
CA THR A 64 -0.54 -3.29 7.81
C THR A 64 -0.32 -4.19 6.59
N LEU A 65 0.93 -4.42 6.17
CA LEU A 65 1.25 -5.37 5.10
C LEU A 65 0.90 -6.81 5.48
N ALA A 66 1.09 -7.17 6.76
CA ALA A 66 0.67 -8.46 7.30
C ALA A 66 -0.86 -8.60 7.39
N ALA A 67 -1.59 -7.49 7.49
CA ALA A 67 -3.05 -7.49 7.51
C ALA A 67 -3.63 -7.95 6.16
N VAL A 68 -3.00 -7.63 5.02
CA VAL A 68 -3.54 -7.96 3.69
C VAL A 68 -3.78 -9.46 3.49
N PRO A 69 -2.82 -10.38 3.75
CA PRO A 69 -3.09 -11.82 3.67
C PRO A 69 -4.14 -12.31 4.67
N LEU A 70 -4.17 -11.74 5.89
CA LEU A 70 -5.14 -12.10 6.92
C LEU A 70 -6.57 -11.68 6.52
N PHE A 71 -6.73 -10.52 5.88
CA PHE A 71 -8.01 -10.06 5.32
C PHE A 71 -8.49 -10.98 4.21
N VAL A 72 -7.60 -11.34 3.28
CA VAL A 72 -7.93 -12.30 2.21
C VAL A 72 -8.30 -13.67 2.79
N PHE A 73 -7.59 -14.11 3.83
CA PHE A 73 -7.89 -15.36 4.53
C PHE A 73 -9.27 -15.33 5.20
N MET A 74 -9.62 -14.24 5.90
CA MET A 74 -10.96 -14.08 6.48
C MET A 74 -12.05 -14.16 5.40
N GLY A 75 -11.88 -13.43 4.30
CA GLY A 75 -12.84 -13.44 3.19
C GLY A 75 -13.03 -14.86 2.60
N PHE A 76 -11.93 -15.56 2.37
CA PHE A 76 -11.96 -16.95 1.89
C PHE A 76 -12.64 -17.89 2.89
N MET A 77 -12.34 -17.78 4.18
CA MET A 77 -12.98 -18.59 5.21
C MET A 77 -14.49 -18.34 5.32
N MET A 78 -14.93 -17.07 5.19
CA MET A 78 -16.36 -16.72 5.19
C MET A 78 -17.10 -17.28 3.97
N GLU A 79 -16.47 -17.26 2.79
CA GLU A 79 -17.01 -17.87 1.57
C GLU A 79 -17.11 -19.39 1.73
N GLN A 80 -16.04 -20.05 2.19
CA GLN A 80 -16.04 -21.51 2.39
C GLN A 80 -17.02 -21.98 3.48
N ALA A 81 -17.27 -21.17 4.50
CA ALA A 81 -18.26 -21.46 5.53
C ALA A 81 -19.72 -21.30 5.04
N GLY A 82 -19.93 -20.81 3.81
CA GLY A 82 -21.24 -20.52 3.25
C GLY A 82 -21.96 -19.37 3.99
N LEU A 83 -21.21 -18.52 4.69
CA LEU A 83 -21.75 -17.42 5.47
C LEU A 83 -22.34 -16.35 4.56
N MET A 84 -21.75 -16.16 3.38
CA MET A 84 -22.20 -15.17 2.40
C MET A 84 -23.59 -15.51 1.85
N GLU A 85 -23.81 -16.75 1.43
CA GLU A 85 -25.09 -17.20 0.87
C GLU A 85 -26.19 -17.17 1.93
N ARG A 86 -25.87 -17.59 3.17
CA ARG A 86 -26.81 -17.58 4.29
C ARG A 86 -27.22 -16.16 4.67
N LEU A 87 -26.28 -15.23 4.74
CA LEU A 87 -26.56 -13.83 5.02
C LEU A 87 -27.38 -13.19 3.89
N PHE A 88 -27.03 -13.44 2.63
CA PHE A 88 -27.78 -12.93 1.49
C PHE A 88 -29.23 -13.42 1.49
N ALA A 89 -29.44 -14.74 1.67
CA ALA A 89 -30.78 -15.32 1.74
C ALA A 89 -31.60 -14.78 2.92
N ALA A 90 -30.97 -14.58 4.09
CA ALA A 90 -31.64 -14.01 5.25
C ALA A 90 -32.11 -12.57 5.00
N VAL A 91 -31.26 -11.72 4.46
CA VAL A 91 -31.61 -10.32 4.13
C VAL A 91 -32.69 -10.27 3.04
N GLN A 92 -32.61 -11.14 2.03
CA GLN A 92 -33.61 -11.23 0.97
C GLN A 92 -34.98 -11.64 1.53
N LEU A 93 -35.02 -12.61 2.46
CA LEU A 93 -36.25 -13.01 3.15
C LEU A 93 -36.82 -11.88 4.02
N MET A 94 -35.97 -11.13 4.72
CA MET A 94 -36.39 -9.97 5.51
C MET A 94 -37.04 -8.89 4.64
N LEU A 95 -36.51 -8.67 3.43
CA LEU A 95 -37.00 -7.66 2.48
C LEU A 95 -38.05 -8.20 1.50
N ALA A 96 -38.47 -9.46 1.61
CA ALA A 96 -39.29 -10.15 0.60
C ALA A 96 -40.61 -9.45 0.23
N ARG A 97 -41.17 -8.65 1.15
CA ARG A 97 -42.43 -7.90 0.93
C ARG A 97 -42.26 -6.58 0.17
N MET A 98 -41.03 -6.11 -0.04
CA MET A 98 -40.75 -4.84 -0.70
C MET A 98 -40.58 -5.01 -2.22
N LYS A 99 -41.16 -4.09 -3.01
CA LYS A 99 -40.90 -4.02 -4.46
C LYS A 99 -39.45 -3.60 -4.68
N GLY A 100 -38.69 -4.37 -5.46
CA GLY A 100 -37.25 -4.15 -5.65
C GLY A 100 -36.36 -4.74 -4.53
N SER A 101 -36.88 -5.65 -3.71
CA SER A 101 -36.17 -6.26 -2.58
C SER A 101 -34.80 -6.84 -2.92
N LEU A 102 -34.64 -7.39 -4.12
CA LEU A 102 -33.34 -7.92 -4.58
C LEU A 102 -32.26 -6.83 -4.65
N PHE A 103 -32.60 -5.63 -5.13
CA PHE A 103 -31.65 -4.52 -5.22
C PHE A 103 -31.20 -4.05 -3.82
N PHE A 104 -32.16 -3.88 -2.92
CA PHE A 104 -31.88 -3.48 -1.55
C PHE A 104 -31.08 -4.56 -0.79
N ALA A 105 -31.39 -5.83 -1.00
CA ALA A 105 -30.66 -6.94 -0.38
C ALA A 105 -29.19 -6.97 -0.84
N VAL A 106 -28.93 -6.84 -2.15
CA VAL A 106 -27.56 -6.77 -2.68
C VAL A 106 -26.82 -5.57 -2.11
N LEU A 107 -27.40 -4.38 -2.19
CA LEU A 107 -26.75 -3.15 -1.72
C LEU A 107 -26.41 -3.23 -0.22
N PHE A 108 -27.33 -3.72 0.60
CA PHE A 108 -27.12 -3.85 2.05
C PHE A 108 -26.06 -4.89 2.39
N VAL A 109 -26.11 -6.06 1.74
CA VAL A 109 -25.12 -7.12 1.94
C VAL A 109 -23.73 -6.65 1.47
N SER A 110 -23.63 -6.02 0.30
CA SER A 110 -22.36 -5.46 -0.20
C SER A 110 -21.73 -4.44 0.75
N VAL A 111 -22.54 -3.57 1.39
CA VAL A 111 -22.05 -2.60 2.37
C VAL A 111 -21.54 -3.29 3.64
N ILE A 112 -22.28 -4.27 4.18
CA ILE A 112 -21.87 -4.99 5.39
C ILE A 112 -20.58 -5.77 5.15
N PHE A 113 -20.48 -6.46 4.02
CA PHE A 113 -19.27 -7.22 3.67
C PHE A 113 -18.08 -6.32 3.40
N GLY A 114 -18.28 -5.17 2.73
CA GLY A 114 -17.24 -4.18 2.54
C GLY A 114 -16.81 -3.46 3.82
N ALA A 115 -17.68 -3.37 4.83
CA ALA A 115 -17.37 -2.79 6.14
C ALA A 115 -16.75 -3.79 7.13
N ALA A 116 -16.85 -5.10 6.86
CA ALA A 116 -16.22 -6.15 7.66
C ALA A 116 -14.71 -6.33 7.35
N THR A 117 -14.24 -5.71 6.27
CA THR A 117 -12.83 -5.49 5.89
C THR A 117 -12.37 -4.10 6.31
#